data_AF-A0A259KQV0-F1
#
_entry.id   AF-A0A259KQV0-F1
#
_cell.length_a   1.000
_cell.length_b   1.000
_cell.length_c   1.000
_cell.angle_alpha   90.00
_cell.angle_beta   90.00
_cell.angle_gamma   90.00
#
_symmetry.space_group_name_H-M   'P 1'
#
loop_
_entity.id
_entity.type
_entity.pdbx_description
1 polymer ?
#
loop_
_entity_poly.entity_id
_entity_poly.type
_entity_poly.pdbx_seq_one_letter_code
_entity_poly.pdbx_strand_id
1 'polypeptide(L)'
;MLTPLDTLPTWRAESGAAAPRRVVAADDTMSADTAYRLACEGTGLLWQGDFHNARQLLQALARRTERKPKKSKKPEADVTPVQAFNAHRLALGQRARILAMVIVPLEGDYTIPLRRAPDLKQACTDAWGPATGEACMVSLRELLGVVGAHEWRKKGVEITALGDAPNNRIYPHYGVFSPVRGEYVDLVASTPIKDKSLAFDIGVGTGVLSAVLAKRGVQRIVATDQDPRALACARENLQRLQRIDKVALVQTDLFPEGQAPLIVCNPPWVPARPSSPIEHAVYDEGSRMLRGFLSGLREHLAPNGEGWLILSDLAEHLGLRTRDELICWISEAGLKLVDRHDIKPRHGKATDETDPLHAARAKEVTSLWRLAAA
;
A
#
# COMPACT_ATOMS: atom_id res chain seq x y z
N MET A 1 -17.74 37.14 -5.94
CA MET A 1 -16.28 36.95 -6.04
C MET A 1 -15.88 35.93 -4.99
N LEU A 2 -15.00 34.98 -5.29
CA LEU A 2 -14.50 34.02 -4.29
C LEU A 2 -13.48 34.73 -3.40
N THR A 3 -13.69 34.71 -2.08
CA THR A 3 -12.83 35.38 -1.11
C THR A 3 -11.57 34.54 -0.87
N PRO A 4 -10.37 35.04 -1.19
CA PRO A 4 -9.12 34.44 -0.72
C PRO A 4 -9.08 34.46 0.81
N LEU A 5 -8.43 33.47 1.41
CA LEU A 5 -8.25 33.42 2.87
C LEU A 5 -6.85 33.91 3.22
N ASP A 6 -6.77 34.93 4.08
CA ASP A 6 -5.52 35.59 4.46
C ASP A 6 -4.73 34.80 5.52
N THR A 7 -5.41 33.95 6.29
CA THR A 7 -4.81 32.99 7.22
C THR A 7 -5.35 31.58 6.96
N LEU A 8 -4.44 30.65 6.67
CA LEU A 8 -4.77 29.24 6.42
C LEU A 8 -4.20 28.39 7.56
N PRO A 9 -4.96 27.40 8.06
CA PRO A 9 -4.39 26.38 8.94
C PRO A 9 -3.23 25.64 8.26
N THR A 10 -2.36 25.01 9.05
CA THR A 10 -1.24 24.24 8.52
C THR A 10 -1.74 23.15 7.56
N TRP A 11 -1.14 23.06 6.37
CA TRP A 11 -1.47 22.01 5.41
C TRP A 11 -0.93 20.65 5.89
N ARG A 12 -1.82 19.67 6.00
CA ARG A 12 -1.47 18.27 6.28
C ARG A 12 -1.66 17.42 5.03
N ALA A 13 -0.60 16.72 4.63
CA ALA A 13 -0.66 15.67 3.62
C ALA A 13 0.36 14.58 3.93
N GLU A 14 -0.12 13.39 4.31
CA GLU A 14 0.76 12.26 4.63
C GLU A 14 1.60 11.83 3.42
N SER A 15 1.09 12.03 2.20
CA SER A 15 1.82 11.71 0.97
C SER A 15 2.98 12.66 0.68
N GLY A 16 3.25 13.66 1.53
CA GLY A 16 4.23 14.73 1.26
C GLY A 16 3.80 15.67 0.13
N ALA A 17 2.51 15.67 -0.24
CA ALA A 17 2.01 16.54 -1.30
C ALA A 17 2.12 18.01 -0.88
N ALA A 18 2.60 18.86 -1.78
CA ALA A 18 2.66 20.30 -1.54
C ALA A 18 1.27 20.90 -1.34
N ALA A 19 1.19 21.93 -0.48
CA ALA A 19 -0.04 22.70 -0.30
C ALA A 19 -0.49 23.33 -1.64
N PRO A 20 -1.81 23.46 -1.88
CA PRO A 20 -2.30 24.21 -3.03
C PRO A 20 -1.77 25.64 -3.00
N ARG A 21 -1.32 26.16 -4.15
CA ARG A 21 -0.80 27.54 -4.25
C ARG A 21 -1.85 28.60 -3.97
N ARG A 22 -3.12 28.25 -4.19
CA ARG A 22 -4.28 29.12 -3.96
C ARG A 22 -5.33 28.31 -3.22
N VAL A 23 -5.90 28.90 -2.18
CA VAL A 23 -7.04 28.35 -1.45
C VAL A 23 -8.14 29.40 -1.40
N VAL A 24 -9.38 28.97 -1.62
CA VAL A 24 -10.57 29.82 -1.52
C VAL A 24 -11.57 29.18 -0.57
N ALA A 25 -12.39 30.01 0.09
CA ALA A 25 -13.53 29.52 0.84
C ALA A 25 -14.56 28.86 -0.10
N ALA A 26 -15.11 27.73 0.34
CA ALA A 26 -16.18 27.01 -0.34
C ALA A 26 -17.25 26.55 0.65
N ASP A 27 -18.52 26.59 0.26
CA ASP A 27 -19.65 26.21 1.10
C ASP A 27 -20.76 25.54 0.28
N ASP A 28 -21.90 25.31 0.94
CA ASP A 28 -23.08 24.64 0.39
C ASP A 28 -23.67 25.31 -0.87
N THR A 29 -23.29 26.56 -1.18
CA THR A 29 -23.76 27.31 -2.36
C THR A 29 -22.91 27.05 -3.61
N MET A 30 -21.73 26.44 -3.47
CA MET A 30 -20.82 26.19 -4.59
C MET A 30 -21.31 25.04 -5.47
N SER A 31 -21.56 25.33 -6.76
CA SER A 31 -21.91 24.29 -7.73
C SER A 31 -20.72 23.35 -8.00
N ALA A 32 -21.01 22.07 -8.27
CA ALA A 32 -19.99 21.08 -8.57
C ALA A 32 -19.19 21.38 -9.85
N ASP A 33 -19.76 22.11 -10.82
CA ASP A 33 -19.04 22.52 -12.03
C ASP A 33 -18.02 23.63 -11.74
N THR A 34 -18.39 24.61 -10.90
CA THR A 34 -17.45 25.64 -10.43
C THR A 34 -16.32 25.02 -9.61
N ALA A 35 -16.65 24.14 -8.66
CA ALA A 35 -15.67 23.42 -7.85
C ALA A 35 -14.73 22.58 -8.71
N TYR A 36 -15.26 21.84 -9.70
CA TYR A 36 -14.44 21.02 -10.61
C TYR A 36 -13.45 21.87 -11.41
N ARG A 37 -13.91 22.99 -11.97
CA ARG A 37 -13.05 23.91 -12.72
C ARG A 37 -11.91 24.46 -11.85
N LEU A 38 -12.22 24.94 -10.64
CA LEU A 38 -11.23 25.44 -9.69
C LEU A 38 -10.23 24.35 -9.27
N ALA A 39 -10.71 23.12 -9.02
CA ALA A 39 -9.87 22.00 -8.67
C ALA A 39 -8.92 21.60 -9.81
N CYS A 40 -9.39 21.65 -11.07
CA CYS A 40 -8.54 21.46 -12.26
C CYS A 40 -7.47 22.55 -12.41
N GLU A 41 -7.78 23.78 -12.01
CA GLU A 41 -6.82 24.90 -11.93
C GLU A 41 -5.84 24.77 -10.74
N GLY A 42 -6.00 23.74 -9.89
CA GLY A 42 -5.16 23.51 -8.70
C GLY A 42 -5.50 24.42 -7.51
N THR A 43 -6.72 24.98 -7.48
CA THR A 43 -7.21 25.79 -6.36
C THR A 43 -7.82 24.89 -5.29
N GLY A 44 -7.29 24.96 -4.06
CA GLY A 44 -7.87 24.32 -2.90
C GLY A 44 -9.20 24.99 -2.49
N LEU A 45 -10.17 24.17 -2.13
CA LEU A 45 -11.50 24.56 -1.70
C LEU A 45 -11.61 24.25 -0.20
N LEU A 46 -11.31 25.24 0.65
CA LEU A 46 -11.46 25.05 2.10
C LEU A 46 -12.94 25.13 2.44
N TRP A 47 -13.50 23.99 2.81
CA TRP A 47 -14.93 23.82 3.04
C TRP A 47 -15.36 24.42 4.39
N GLN A 48 -16.40 25.23 4.37
CA GLN A 48 -16.99 25.90 5.54
C GLN A 48 -18.48 25.55 5.73
N GLY A 49 -19.08 24.82 4.79
CA GLY A 49 -20.46 24.38 4.84
C GLY A 49 -20.66 23.10 5.64
N ASP A 50 -21.69 22.34 5.28
CA ASP A 50 -22.00 21.07 5.92
C ASP A 50 -21.06 19.93 5.50
N PHE A 51 -20.63 19.09 6.44
CA PHE A 51 -19.69 17.99 6.16
C PHE A 51 -20.26 16.96 5.18
N HIS A 52 -21.56 16.67 5.26
CA HIS A 52 -22.21 15.74 4.34
C HIS A 52 -22.21 16.30 2.91
N ASN A 53 -22.42 17.60 2.75
CA ASN A 53 -22.38 18.27 1.46
C ASN A 53 -20.96 18.29 0.88
N ALA A 54 -19.92 18.45 1.70
CA ALA A 54 -18.52 18.29 1.27
C ALA A 54 -18.27 16.90 0.66
N ARG A 55 -18.80 15.84 1.30
CA ARG A 55 -18.70 14.47 0.78
C ARG A 55 -19.47 14.29 -0.53
N GLN A 56 -20.66 14.87 -0.64
CA GLN A 56 -21.42 14.85 -1.89
C GLN A 56 -20.69 15.59 -3.01
N LEU A 57 -20.06 16.73 -2.72
CA LEU A 57 -19.23 17.46 -3.67
C LEU A 57 -18.05 16.61 -4.14
N LEU A 58 -17.31 15.99 -3.21
CA LEU A 58 -16.20 15.10 -3.54
C LEU A 58 -16.64 13.95 -4.48
N GLN A 59 -17.79 13.33 -4.20
CA GLN A 59 -18.37 12.30 -5.08
C GLN A 59 -18.76 12.86 -6.45
N ALA A 60 -19.30 14.08 -6.49
CA ALA A 60 -19.67 14.75 -7.73
C ALA A 60 -18.45 15.11 -8.59
N LEU A 61 -17.31 15.46 -7.97
CA LEU A 61 -16.03 15.64 -8.64
C LEU A 61 -15.47 14.30 -9.15
N ALA A 62 -15.57 13.24 -8.34
CA ALA A 62 -15.11 11.90 -8.72
C ALA A 62 -15.79 11.43 -10.01
N ARG A 63 -17.13 11.53 -10.09
CA ARG A 63 -17.88 11.19 -11.31
C ARG A 63 -17.48 12.02 -12.53
N ARG A 64 -17.09 13.29 -12.33
CA ARG A 64 -16.64 14.16 -13.44
C ARG A 64 -15.28 13.76 -13.97
N THR A 65 -14.37 13.30 -13.12
CA THR A 65 -13.07 12.77 -13.57
C THR A 65 -13.18 11.47 -14.37
N GLU A 66 -14.29 10.73 -14.25
CA GLU A 66 -14.57 9.50 -15.02
C GLU A 66 -15.22 9.76 -16.38
N ARG A 67 -15.77 10.97 -16.61
CA ARG A 67 -16.44 11.29 -17.88
C ARG A 67 -15.41 11.32 -19.00
N LYS A 68 -15.39 10.27 -19.83
CA LYS A 68 -14.59 10.25 -21.06
C LYS A 68 -15.01 11.42 -21.96
N PRO A 69 -14.06 12.17 -22.57
CA PRO A 69 -14.39 13.12 -23.61
C PRO A 69 -15.15 12.39 -24.74
N LYS A 70 -16.10 13.07 -25.40
CA LYS A 70 -16.82 12.52 -26.56
C LYS A 70 -15.77 12.01 -27.57
N LYS A 71 -15.79 10.71 -27.86
CA LYS A 71 -14.81 10.02 -28.73
C LYS A 71 -14.53 10.82 -30.00
N SER A 72 -13.26 11.14 -30.26
CA SER A 72 -12.82 11.47 -31.61
C SER A 72 -12.71 10.16 -32.41
N LYS A 73 -13.22 10.14 -33.63
CA LYS A 73 -13.21 8.99 -34.56
C LYS A 73 -11.81 8.74 -35.14
N LYS A 74 -10.77 8.63 -34.31
CA LYS A 74 -9.46 8.17 -34.80
C LYS A 74 -9.29 6.68 -34.47
N PRO A 75 -8.73 5.87 -35.39
CA PRO A 75 -8.42 4.48 -35.09
C PRO A 75 -7.51 4.44 -33.86
N GLU A 76 -7.87 3.60 -32.88
CA GLU A 76 -7.00 3.33 -31.73
C GLU A 76 -5.71 2.72 -32.29
N ALA A 77 -4.60 3.43 -32.10
CA ALA A 77 -3.28 2.87 -32.36
C ALA A 77 -3.09 1.59 -31.49
N ASP A 78 -2.21 0.68 -31.91
CA ASP A 78 -1.80 -0.47 -31.09
C ASP A 78 -1.15 0.03 -29.79
N VAL A 79 -1.94 0.21 -28.73
CA VAL A 79 -1.48 0.64 -27.41
C VAL A 79 -0.81 -0.56 -26.75
N THR A 80 0.48 -0.46 -26.45
CA THR A 80 1.19 -1.52 -25.73
C THR A 80 0.74 -1.61 -24.26
N PRO A 81 0.90 -2.76 -23.58
CA PRO A 81 0.52 -2.91 -22.17
C PRO A 81 1.16 -1.86 -21.26
N VAL A 82 2.43 -1.50 -21.50
CA VAL A 82 3.13 -0.48 -20.73
C VAL A 82 2.57 0.93 -20.98
N GLN A 83 2.15 1.23 -22.21
CA GLN A 83 1.48 2.51 -22.52
C GLN A 83 0.10 2.59 -21.84
N ALA A 84 -0.68 1.50 -21.87
CA ALA A 84 -1.95 1.42 -21.17
C ALA A 84 -1.79 1.60 -19.65
N PHE A 85 -0.78 0.95 -19.06
CA PHE A 85 -0.42 1.12 -17.65
C PHE A 85 -0.06 2.57 -17.31
N ASN A 86 0.83 3.19 -18.09
CA ASN A 86 1.27 4.57 -17.86
C ASN A 86 0.11 5.56 -18.01
N ALA A 87 -0.74 5.39 -19.03
CA ALA A 87 -1.94 6.21 -19.21
C ALA A 87 -2.93 6.06 -18.05
N HIS A 88 -3.18 4.82 -17.60
CA HIS A 88 -4.02 4.54 -16.44
C HIS A 88 -3.47 5.20 -15.17
N ARG A 89 -2.17 5.11 -14.92
CA ARG A 89 -1.51 5.77 -13.78
C ARG A 89 -1.58 7.29 -13.84
N LEU A 90 -1.37 7.86 -15.03
CA LEU A 90 -1.53 9.30 -15.22
C LEU A 90 -2.96 9.76 -14.90
N ALA A 91 -3.96 9.02 -15.36
CA ALA A 91 -5.36 9.29 -15.07
C ALA A 91 -5.69 9.18 -13.57
N LEU A 92 -5.19 8.14 -12.90
CA LEU A 92 -5.35 7.99 -11.44
C LEU A 92 -4.68 9.14 -10.66
N GLY A 93 -3.48 9.55 -11.06
CA GLY A 93 -2.77 10.68 -10.44
C GLY A 93 -3.51 12.01 -10.65
N GLN A 94 -3.99 12.28 -11.87
CA GLN A 94 -4.81 13.46 -12.17
C GLN A 94 -6.10 13.48 -11.33
N ARG A 95 -6.80 12.34 -11.28
CA ARG A 95 -7.99 12.18 -10.43
C ARG A 95 -7.68 12.44 -8.97
N ALA A 96 -6.61 11.85 -8.43
CA ALA A 96 -6.21 12.04 -7.04
C ALA A 96 -5.91 13.52 -6.73
N ARG A 97 -5.20 14.22 -7.63
CA ARG A 97 -4.90 15.66 -7.49
C ARG A 97 -6.17 16.51 -7.46
N ILE A 98 -7.12 16.29 -8.38
CA ILE A 98 -8.38 17.04 -8.42
C ILE A 98 -9.19 16.80 -7.14
N LEU A 99 -9.31 15.54 -6.72
CA LEU A 99 -10.09 15.18 -5.53
C LEU A 99 -9.46 15.67 -4.23
N ALA A 100 -8.13 15.85 -4.20
CA ALA A 100 -7.44 16.41 -3.04
C ALA A 100 -7.74 17.91 -2.81
N MET A 101 -8.34 18.59 -3.80
CA MET A 101 -8.67 20.02 -3.68
C MET A 101 -9.91 20.29 -2.82
N VAL A 102 -10.70 19.27 -2.46
CA VAL A 102 -11.75 19.44 -1.44
C VAL A 102 -11.10 19.28 -0.08
N ILE A 103 -10.97 20.38 0.65
CA ILE A 103 -10.18 20.48 1.89
C ILE A 103 -11.13 20.74 3.05
N VAL A 104 -10.90 20.09 4.19
CA VAL A 104 -11.65 20.32 5.42
C VAL A 104 -10.73 20.82 6.54
N PRO A 105 -11.21 21.72 7.40
CA PRO A 105 -10.48 22.14 8.59
C PRO A 105 -10.51 21.07 9.67
N LEU A 106 -9.47 21.06 10.50
CA LEU A 106 -9.34 20.29 11.72
C LEU A 106 -8.82 21.22 12.81
N GLU A 107 -9.50 21.23 13.95
CA GLU A 107 -9.01 21.88 15.17
C GLU A 107 -7.80 21.15 15.73
N GLY A 108 -7.15 21.78 16.71
CA GLY A 108 -5.93 21.26 17.34
C GLY A 108 -6.06 19.88 18.00
N ASP A 109 -7.29 19.42 18.25
CA ASP A 109 -7.62 18.11 18.80
C ASP A 109 -8.21 17.13 17.76
N TYR A 110 -8.08 17.45 16.47
CA TYR A 110 -8.69 16.78 15.32
C TYR A 110 -10.23 16.88 15.22
N THR A 111 -10.88 17.75 15.99
CA THR A 111 -12.31 18.06 15.76
C THR A 111 -12.48 18.69 14.39
N ILE A 112 -13.51 18.28 13.63
CA ILE A 112 -13.89 18.96 12.39
C ILE A 112 -14.93 20.02 12.74
N PRO A 113 -14.64 21.33 12.62
CA PRO A 113 -15.55 22.40 13.02
C PRO A 113 -16.65 22.65 11.95
N LEU A 114 -17.23 21.58 11.41
CA LEU A 114 -18.27 21.63 10.38
C LEU A 114 -19.56 20.99 10.88
N ARG A 115 -20.70 21.49 10.41
CA ARG A 115 -22.01 20.94 10.75
C ARG A 115 -22.12 19.49 10.27
N ARG A 116 -22.70 18.63 11.14
CA ARG A 116 -22.86 17.17 10.92
C ARG A 116 -21.56 16.42 10.63
N ALA A 117 -20.41 16.98 11.02
CA ALA A 117 -19.16 16.22 10.96
C ALA A 117 -19.17 15.08 12.00
N PRO A 118 -18.72 13.88 11.63
CA PRO A 118 -18.56 12.78 12.58
C PRO A 118 -17.36 13.03 13.51
N ASP A 119 -17.37 12.40 14.68
CA ASP A 119 -16.17 12.33 15.52
C ASP A 119 -15.15 11.36 14.91
N LEU A 120 -14.06 11.91 14.38
CA LEU A 120 -12.97 11.16 13.75
C LEU A 120 -11.68 11.22 14.55
N LYS A 121 -11.69 11.74 15.79
CA LYS A 121 -10.46 11.98 16.57
C LYS A 121 -9.62 10.71 16.70
N GLN A 122 -10.25 9.58 17.06
CA GLN A 122 -9.53 8.31 17.20
C GLN A 122 -8.94 7.83 15.87
N ALA A 123 -9.66 7.98 14.75
CA ALA A 123 -9.16 7.57 13.44
C ALA A 123 -7.93 8.41 13.05
N CYS A 124 -7.99 9.73 13.29
CA CYS A 124 -6.88 10.64 13.10
C CYS A 124 -5.70 10.30 14.02
N THR A 125 -5.94 10.00 15.30
CA THR A 125 -4.89 9.58 16.24
C THR A 125 -4.23 8.27 15.82
N ASP A 126 -5.00 7.29 15.37
CA ASP A 126 -4.48 5.99 14.93
C ASP A 126 -3.64 6.11 13.64
N ALA A 127 -3.90 7.13 12.81
CA ALA A 127 -3.20 7.35 11.56
C ALA A 127 -2.00 8.31 11.67
N TRP A 128 -2.14 9.38 12.44
CA TRP A 128 -1.20 10.51 12.48
C TRP A 128 -0.52 10.67 13.84
N GLY A 129 -0.86 9.84 14.83
CA GLY A 129 -0.40 9.98 16.20
C GLY A 129 -1.19 11.02 16.99
N PRO A 130 -0.81 11.24 18.26
CA PRO A 130 -1.49 12.18 19.15
C PRO A 130 -1.64 13.58 18.54
N ALA A 131 -2.76 14.23 18.86
CA ALA A 131 -3.00 15.61 18.46
C ALA A 131 -1.93 16.55 19.07
N THR A 132 -1.46 17.50 18.28
CA THR A 132 -0.39 18.44 18.68
C THR A 132 -0.93 19.72 19.32
N GLY A 133 -2.24 19.96 19.26
CA GLY A 133 -2.87 21.22 19.66
C GLY A 133 -2.92 22.27 18.55
N GLU A 134 -2.27 22.03 17.40
CA GLU A 134 -2.27 22.95 16.26
C GLU A 134 -3.36 22.60 15.25
N ALA A 135 -4.18 23.60 14.90
CA ALA A 135 -5.19 23.44 13.85
C ALA A 135 -4.53 23.22 12.49
N CYS A 136 -5.12 22.33 11.68
CA CYS A 136 -4.63 22.01 10.35
C CYS A 136 -5.77 21.89 9.35
N MET A 137 -5.42 21.80 8.08
CA MET A 137 -6.37 21.51 7.00
C MET A 137 -5.87 20.32 6.21
N VAL A 138 -6.80 19.45 5.81
CA VAL A 138 -6.50 18.19 5.13
C VAL A 138 -7.46 17.97 3.97
N SER A 139 -6.97 17.29 2.94
CA SER A 139 -7.82 16.76 1.87
C SER A 139 -8.91 15.85 2.46
N LEU A 140 -10.18 16.10 2.12
CA LEU A 140 -11.30 15.25 2.54
C LEU A 140 -11.12 13.81 2.02
N ARG A 141 -10.50 13.65 0.85
CA ARG A 141 -10.17 12.32 0.32
C ARG A 141 -9.20 11.58 1.24
N GLU A 142 -8.18 12.25 1.75
CA GLU A 142 -7.21 11.66 2.67
C GLU A 142 -7.88 11.30 4.00
N LEU A 143 -8.66 12.21 4.56
CA LEU A 143 -9.42 11.97 5.78
C LEU A 143 -10.37 10.75 5.66
N LEU A 144 -11.06 10.60 4.52
CA LEU A 144 -11.88 9.40 4.28
C LEU A 144 -11.03 8.12 4.14
N GLY A 145 -9.80 8.23 3.63
CA GLY A 145 -8.83 7.13 3.61
C GLY A 145 -8.41 6.69 5.02
N VAL A 146 -8.17 7.65 5.91
CA VAL A 146 -7.90 7.42 7.34
C VAL A 146 -9.07 6.69 8.01
N VAL A 147 -10.31 7.13 7.77
CA VAL A 147 -11.51 6.43 8.27
C VAL A 147 -11.57 4.98 7.77
N GLY A 148 -11.30 4.76 6.49
CA GLY A 148 -11.25 3.41 5.92
C GLY A 148 -10.24 2.51 6.63
N ALA A 149 -9.01 2.99 6.82
CA ALA A 149 -7.97 2.25 7.51
C ALA A 149 -8.30 2.00 8.99
N HIS A 150 -8.93 2.96 9.68
CA HIS A 150 -9.39 2.80 11.05
C HIS A 150 -10.40 1.65 11.19
N GLU A 151 -11.36 1.57 10.27
CA GLU A 151 -12.35 0.50 10.28
C GLU A 151 -11.72 -0.88 9.99
N TRP A 152 -10.69 -0.93 9.13
CA TRP A 152 -9.89 -2.15 8.96
C TRP A 152 -9.10 -2.51 10.22
N ARG A 153 -8.48 -1.53 10.88
CA ARG A 153 -7.74 -1.72 12.14
C ARG A 153 -8.64 -2.20 13.27
N LYS A 154 -9.93 -1.82 13.30
CA LYS A 154 -10.90 -2.34 14.27
C LYS A 154 -11.33 -3.77 13.98
N LYS A 155 -11.66 -4.08 12.73
CA LYS A 155 -12.24 -5.38 12.35
C LYS A 155 -11.19 -6.49 12.22
N GLY A 156 -9.99 -6.10 11.81
CA GLY A 156 -8.94 -7.03 11.39
C GLY A 156 -9.28 -7.77 10.10
N VAL A 157 -8.25 -8.31 9.47
CA VAL A 157 -8.31 -9.18 8.31
C VAL A 157 -8.11 -10.60 8.79
N GLU A 158 -9.04 -11.48 8.45
CA GLU A 158 -8.95 -12.90 8.77
C GLU A 158 -7.93 -13.60 7.88
N ILE A 159 -7.04 -14.37 8.50
CA ILE A 159 -5.97 -15.12 7.84
C ILE A 159 -6.09 -16.59 8.23
N THR A 160 -6.65 -17.40 7.34
CA THR A 160 -6.89 -18.84 7.54
C THR A 160 -5.61 -19.60 7.94
N ALA A 161 -4.47 -19.23 7.37
CA ALA A 161 -3.17 -19.81 7.72
C ALA A 161 -2.83 -19.66 9.22
N LEU A 162 -3.36 -18.66 9.91
CA LEU A 162 -3.14 -18.41 11.35
C LEU A 162 -4.03 -19.26 12.25
N GLY A 163 -5.05 -19.95 11.73
CA GLY A 163 -5.87 -20.93 12.46
C GLY A 163 -7.34 -20.58 12.42
N ASP A 164 -8.07 -21.00 13.45
CA ASP A 164 -9.51 -20.80 13.51
C ASP A 164 -9.87 -19.39 13.99
N ALA A 165 -10.97 -18.87 13.45
CA ALA A 165 -11.59 -17.65 13.91
C ALA A 165 -12.08 -17.80 15.36
N PRO A 166 -12.11 -16.71 16.16
CA PRO A 166 -11.81 -15.33 15.78
C PRO A 166 -10.34 -14.92 15.98
N ASN A 167 -9.47 -15.83 16.42
CA ASN A 167 -8.11 -15.51 16.88
C ASN A 167 -7.05 -15.50 15.76
N ASN A 168 -7.48 -15.58 14.50
CA ASN A 168 -6.65 -15.70 13.31
C ASN A 168 -6.57 -14.38 12.51
N ARG A 169 -6.57 -13.23 13.20
CA ARG A 169 -6.73 -11.90 12.56
C ARG A 169 -5.48 -11.03 12.64
N ILE A 170 -5.26 -10.26 11.57
CA ILE A 170 -4.23 -9.21 11.47
C ILE A 170 -4.91 -7.85 11.39
N TYR A 171 -4.44 -6.89 12.19
CA TYR A 171 -5.00 -5.54 12.31
C TYR A 171 -4.00 -4.54 11.69
N PRO A 172 -4.14 -4.19 10.41
CA PRO A 172 -3.21 -3.30 9.73
C PRO A 172 -3.34 -1.86 10.23
N HIS A 173 -2.20 -1.18 10.39
CA HIS A 173 -2.15 0.26 10.67
C HIS A 173 -2.32 1.07 9.37
N TYR A 174 -2.67 2.36 9.49
CA TYR A 174 -2.77 3.25 8.34
C TYR A 174 -1.43 3.40 7.60
N GLY A 175 -1.42 3.12 6.29
CA GLY A 175 -0.20 3.16 5.48
C GLY A 175 0.60 1.85 5.45
N VAL A 176 0.27 0.86 6.27
CA VAL A 176 0.86 -0.48 6.22
C VAL A 176 0.01 -1.39 5.33
N PHE A 177 0.64 -2.21 4.47
CA PHE A 177 -0.08 -3.07 3.54
C PHE A 177 -1.02 -4.05 4.24
N SER A 178 -2.29 -4.05 3.83
CA SER A 178 -3.27 -4.97 4.36
C SER A 178 -3.16 -6.34 3.68
N PRO A 179 -3.10 -7.45 4.43
CA PRO A 179 -3.00 -8.81 3.88
C PRO A 179 -4.35 -9.34 3.35
N VAL A 180 -5.19 -8.47 2.79
CA VAL A 180 -6.51 -8.84 2.21
C VAL A 180 -6.39 -9.78 1.02
N ARG A 181 -5.24 -9.79 0.34
CA ARG A 181 -4.89 -10.76 -0.70
C ARG A 181 -4.14 -11.93 -0.04
N GLY A 182 -4.86 -12.96 0.39
CA GLY A 182 -4.28 -14.07 1.16
C GLY A 182 -3.41 -15.05 0.37
N GLU A 183 -3.30 -14.92 -0.96
CA GLU A 183 -2.68 -15.94 -1.80
C GLU A 183 -1.17 -16.12 -1.53
N TYR A 184 -0.46 -15.03 -1.27
CA TYR A 184 0.96 -15.10 -0.90
C TYR A 184 1.17 -15.74 0.48
N VAL A 185 0.20 -15.58 1.38
CA VAL A 185 0.23 -16.20 2.72
C VAL A 185 0.04 -17.71 2.58
N ASP A 186 -0.85 -18.17 1.70
CA ASP A 186 -1.07 -19.58 1.41
C ASP A 186 0.19 -20.27 0.83
N LEU A 187 0.94 -19.57 -0.02
CA LEU A 187 2.24 -20.06 -0.53
C LEU A 187 3.24 -20.27 0.62
N VAL A 188 3.36 -19.30 1.53
CA VAL A 188 4.22 -19.43 2.71
C VAL A 188 3.70 -20.48 3.68
N ALA A 189 2.38 -20.68 3.80
CA ALA A 189 1.81 -21.68 4.69
C ALA A 189 2.07 -23.13 4.21
N SER A 190 2.06 -23.35 2.89
CA SER A 190 2.18 -24.69 2.29
C SER A 190 3.61 -25.11 1.97
N THR A 191 4.51 -24.17 1.64
CA THR A 191 5.89 -24.47 1.21
C THR A 191 6.71 -25.14 2.33
N PRO A 192 7.28 -26.35 2.16
CA PRO A 192 8.00 -27.06 3.22
C PRO A 192 9.19 -26.28 3.79
N ILE A 193 9.33 -26.24 5.12
CA ILE A 193 10.49 -25.65 5.81
C ILE A 193 11.41 -26.78 6.24
N LYS A 194 12.64 -26.80 5.69
CA LYS A 194 13.67 -27.82 6.02
C LYS A 194 14.25 -27.61 7.41
N ASP A 195 14.69 -26.39 7.69
CA ASP A 195 15.28 -25.99 8.97
C ASP A 195 14.44 -24.87 9.59
N LYS A 196 13.98 -25.12 10.82
CA LYS A 196 13.08 -24.24 11.58
C LYS A 196 13.81 -23.49 12.70
N SER A 197 15.14 -23.56 12.78
CA SER A 197 15.91 -22.94 13.86
C SER A 197 15.82 -21.40 13.84
N LEU A 198 15.99 -20.80 12.66
CA LEU A 198 15.98 -19.34 12.49
C LEU A 198 15.38 -18.96 11.14
N ALA A 199 14.57 -17.90 11.11
CA ALA A 199 14.18 -17.25 9.86
C ALA A 199 14.40 -15.74 9.90
N PHE A 200 14.74 -15.15 8.76
CA PHE A 200 14.63 -13.70 8.54
C PHE A 200 13.36 -13.39 7.75
N ASP A 201 12.61 -12.36 8.16
CA ASP A 201 11.41 -11.86 7.46
C ASP A 201 11.69 -10.41 7.02
N ILE A 202 11.98 -10.23 5.72
CA ILE A 202 12.45 -8.96 5.16
C ILE A 202 11.26 -8.12 4.70
N GLY A 203 11.08 -6.95 5.31
CA GLY A 203 9.91 -6.09 5.09
C GLY A 203 8.67 -6.63 5.81
N VAL A 204 8.76 -6.73 7.13
CA VAL A 204 7.76 -7.40 8.00
C VAL A 204 6.34 -6.85 7.83
N GLY A 205 6.19 -5.56 7.51
CA GLY A 205 4.88 -4.94 7.30
C GLY A 205 3.94 -5.15 8.49
N THR A 206 2.89 -5.95 8.31
CA THR A 206 1.93 -6.27 9.40
C THR A 206 2.38 -7.38 10.34
N GLY A 207 3.48 -8.08 10.05
CA GLY A 207 3.93 -9.27 10.79
C GLY A 207 3.21 -10.56 10.39
N VAL A 208 2.41 -10.56 9.32
CA VAL A 208 1.63 -11.74 8.92
C VAL A 208 2.51 -12.94 8.56
N LEU A 209 3.63 -12.75 7.86
CA LEU A 209 4.52 -13.84 7.48
C LEU A 209 5.29 -14.37 8.68
N SER A 210 5.86 -13.48 9.50
CA SER A 210 6.41 -13.82 10.82
C SER A 210 5.45 -14.65 11.67
N ALA A 211 4.16 -14.27 11.75
CA ALA A 211 3.17 -15.02 12.52
C ALA A 211 2.90 -16.42 11.94
N VAL A 212 2.82 -16.55 10.60
CA VAL A 212 2.68 -17.85 9.93
C VAL A 212 3.91 -18.72 10.18
N LEU A 213 5.12 -18.20 10.01
CA LEU A 213 6.36 -18.93 10.28
C LEU A 213 6.43 -19.42 11.74
N ALA A 214 6.10 -18.56 12.70
CA ALA A 214 6.08 -18.88 14.12
C ALA A 214 5.08 -20.01 14.44
N LYS A 215 3.90 -20.00 13.80
CA LYS A 215 2.90 -21.06 13.90
C LYS A 215 3.38 -22.37 13.28
N ARG A 216 4.13 -22.31 12.17
CA ARG A 216 4.70 -23.49 11.49
C ARG A 216 5.89 -24.11 12.24
N GLY A 217 6.25 -23.55 13.39
CA GLY A 217 7.26 -24.10 14.29
C GLY A 217 8.65 -23.52 14.10
N VAL A 218 8.81 -22.41 13.36
CA VAL A 218 10.06 -21.65 13.38
C VAL A 218 10.34 -21.17 14.80
N GLN A 219 11.53 -21.45 15.31
CA GLN A 219 11.90 -21.26 16.71
C GLN A 219 12.22 -19.80 17.01
N ARG A 220 13.01 -19.16 16.14
CA ARG A 220 13.37 -17.75 16.21
C ARG A 220 13.17 -17.06 14.87
N ILE A 221 12.65 -15.86 14.89
CA ILE A 221 12.46 -15.03 13.70
C ILE A 221 13.08 -13.66 13.98
N VAL A 222 13.86 -13.15 13.04
CA VAL A 222 14.29 -11.75 13.03
C VAL A 222 13.60 -11.08 11.86
N ALA A 223 12.70 -10.14 12.15
CA ALA A 223 11.90 -9.49 11.14
C ALA A 223 12.30 -8.01 11.04
N THR A 224 12.51 -7.54 9.82
CA THR A 224 13.09 -6.24 9.54
C THR A 224 12.12 -5.33 8.80
N ASP A 225 12.21 -4.03 9.07
CA ASP A 225 11.57 -3.00 8.26
C ASP A 225 12.32 -1.67 8.44
N GLN A 226 12.18 -0.77 7.48
CA GLN A 226 12.67 0.60 7.62
C GLN A 226 11.63 1.50 8.29
N ASP A 227 10.34 1.19 8.09
CA ASP A 227 9.25 2.02 8.58
C ASP A 227 8.94 1.68 10.06
N PRO A 228 9.16 2.61 11.00
CA PRO A 228 8.81 2.40 12.40
C PRO A 228 7.31 2.11 12.60
N ARG A 229 6.44 2.57 11.69
CA ARG A 229 5.00 2.25 11.71
C ARG A 229 4.73 0.78 11.40
N ALA A 230 5.42 0.21 10.42
CA ALA A 230 5.34 -1.21 10.11
C ALA A 230 5.81 -2.05 11.32
N LEU A 231 6.92 -1.68 11.94
CA LEU A 231 7.41 -2.35 13.15
C LEU A 231 6.42 -2.28 14.32
N ALA A 232 5.79 -1.12 14.54
CA ALA A 232 4.74 -0.98 15.55
C ALA A 232 3.52 -1.86 15.22
N CYS A 233 3.09 -1.87 13.95
CA CYS A 233 1.99 -2.70 13.47
C CYS A 233 2.28 -4.20 13.67
N ALA A 234 3.47 -4.66 13.29
CA ALA A 234 3.91 -6.04 13.47
C ALA A 234 3.94 -6.42 14.95
N ARG A 235 4.49 -5.55 15.81
CA ARG A 235 4.56 -5.78 17.27
C ARG A 235 3.18 -6.03 17.86
N GLU A 236 2.23 -5.14 17.61
CA GLU A 236 0.88 -5.29 18.16
C GLU A 236 0.18 -6.55 17.66
N ASN A 237 0.32 -6.90 16.37
CA ASN A 237 -0.28 -8.12 15.82
C ASN A 237 0.34 -9.38 16.42
N LEU A 238 1.67 -9.44 16.52
CA LEU A 238 2.38 -10.58 17.10
C LEU A 238 2.10 -10.74 18.59
N GLN A 239 1.87 -9.64 19.32
CA GLN A 239 1.41 -9.67 20.71
C GLN A 239 0.00 -10.27 20.81
N ARG A 240 -0.95 -9.79 19.99
CA ARG A 240 -2.33 -10.32 19.97
C ARG A 240 -2.38 -11.81 19.63
N LEU A 241 -1.50 -12.26 18.73
CA LEU A 241 -1.38 -13.66 18.32
C LEU A 241 -0.53 -14.52 19.27
N GLN A 242 0.04 -13.94 20.32
CA GLN A 242 0.93 -14.63 21.27
C GLN A 242 2.11 -15.32 20.56
N ARG A 243 2.78 -14.56 19.68
CA ARG A 243 3.96 -15.00 18.90
C ARG A 243 5.17 -14.07 19.04
N ILE A 244 5.01 -12.93 19.71
CA ILE A 244 6.06 -11.91 19.85
C ILE A 244 7.31 -12.44 20.57
N ASP A 245 7.14 -13.44 21.43
CA ASP A 245 8.22 -14.16 22.14
C ASP A 245 9.21 -14.84 21.19
N LYS A 246 8.79 -15.17 19.97
CA LYS A 246 9.63 -15.79 18.94
C LYS A 246 10.21 -14.80 17.94
N VAL A 247 9.78 -13.54 17.96
CA VAL A 247 10.09 -12.56 16.90
C VAL A 247 10.86 -11.36 17.47
N ALA A 248 12.08 -11.17 16.98
CA ALA A 248 12.82 -9.93 17.17
C ALA A 248 12.50 -8.97 16.01
N LEU A 249 12.00 -7.78 16.35
CA LEU A 249 11.72 -6.71 15.38
C LEU A 249 12.90 -5.75 15.33
N VAL A 250 13.48 -5.54 14.15
CA VAL A 250 14.70 -4.74 13.95
C VAL A 250 14.45 -3.68 12.88
N GLN A 251 14.75 -2.41 13.20
CA GLN A 251 14.70 -1.35 12.21
C GLN A 251 16.00 -1.32 11.39
N THR A 252 15.95 -1.76 10.13
CA THR A 252 17.12 -1.81 9.23
C THR A 252 16.71 -1.85 7.75
N ASP A 253 17.63 -1.53 6.84
CA ASP A 253 17.44 -1.67 5.39
C ASP A 253 17.67 -3.13 4.99
N LEU A 254 16.58 -3.82 4.67
CA LEU A 254 16.56 -5.21 4.23
C LEU A 254 17.09 -6.19 5.29
N PHE A 255 18.39 -6.47 5.35
CA PHE A 255 18.93 -7.58 6.11
C PHE A 255 19.37 -7.19 7.53
N PRO A 256 19.11 -8.03 8.54
CA PRO A 256 19.78 -7.93 9.83
C PRO A 256 21.19 -8.55 9.76
N GLU A 257 22.00 -8.35 10.79
CA GLU A 257 23.29 -9.04 10.90
C GLU A 257 23.13 -10.57 11.01
N GLY A 258 24.07 -11.30 10.42
CA GLY A 258 24.19 -12.76 10.54
C GLY A 258 23.59 -13.53 9.38
N GLN A 259 23.44 -14.85 9.57
CA GLN A 259 22.93 -15.77 8.56
C GLN A 259 21.74 -16.57 9.07
N ALA A 260 20.82 -16.92 8.18
CA ALA A 260 19.67 -17.74 8.50
C ALA A 260 19.49 -18.89 7.48
N PRO A 261 19.00 -20.05 7.92
CA PRO A 261 18.66 -21.15 7.00
C PRO A 261 17.38 -20.88 6.21
N LEU A 262 16.54 -19.94 6.65
CA LEU A 262 15.36 -19.47 5.92
C LEU A 262 15.33 -17.94 5.90
N ILE A 263 15.17 -17.34 4.72
CA ILE A 263 14.95 -15.89 4.57
C ILE A 263 13.72 -15.71 3.70
N VAL A 264 12.73 -14.93 4.13
CA VAL A 264 11.48 -14.71 3.40
C VAL A 264 11.36 -13.22 3.06
N CYS A 265 10.92 -12.92 1.84
CA CYS A 265 10.68 -11.55 1.38
C CYS A 265 9.45 -11.53 0.45
N ASN A 266 8.51 -10.64 0.74
CA ASN A 266 7.37 -10.31 -0.14
C ASN A 266 7.48 -8.85 -0.58
N PRO A 267 8.41 -8.52 -1.50
CA PRO A 267 8.64 -7.14 -1.89
C PRO A 267 7.46 -6.61 -2.72
N PRO A 268 7.31 -5.28 -2.81
CA PRO A 268 6.47 -4.66 -3.82
C PRO A 268 6.91 -5.11 -5.22
N TRP A 269 5.96 -5.40 -6.11
CA TRP A 269 6.23 -6.19 -7.31
C TRP A 269 6.05 -5.43 -8.64
N VAL A 270 5.63 -4.17 -8.60
CA VAL A 270 5.40 -3.36 -9.81
C VAL A 270 6.47 -2.26 -9.93
N PRO A 271 7.33 -2.26 -10.97
CA PRO A 271 8.40 -1.28 -11.16
C PRO A 271 7.88 0.13 -11.48
N ALA A 272 7.49 0.88 -10.45
CA ALA A 272 6.82 2.16 -10.58
C ALA A 272 7.05 3.04 -9.35
N ARG A 273 6.93 4.37 -9.52
CA ARG A 273 7.01 5.30 -8.39
C ARG A 273 5.69 5.34 -7.60
N PRO A 274 5.66 5.08 -6.30
CA PRO A 274 4.46 5.26 -5.48
C PRO A 274 4.09 6.75 -5.34
N SER A 275 2.80 7.03 -5.19
CA SER A 275 2.25 8.39 -5.01
C SER A 275 1.63 8.62 -3.63
N SER A 276 1.60 7.59 -2.78
CA SER A 276 1.12 7.65 -1.40
C SER A 276 1.78 6.55 -0.55
N PRO A 277 1.76 6.65 0.80
CA PRO A 277 2.41 5.67 1.68
C PRO A 277 1.96 4.22 1.41
N ILE A 278 0.65 4.00 1.27
CA ILE A 278 0.10 2.65 1.02
C ILE A 278 0.53 2.05 -0.33
N GLU A 279 0.86 2.90 -1.30
CA GLU A 279 1.32 2.48 -2.62
C GLU A 279 2.74 1.93 -2.62
N HIS A 280 3.56 2.24 -1.60
CA HIS A 280 4.90 1.66 -1.44
C HIS A 280 4.86 0.14 -1.27
N ALA A 281 3.72 -0.42 -0.86
CA ALA A 281 3.54 -1.87 -0.75
C ALA A 281 3.31 -2.59 -2.09
N VAL A 282 3.04 -1.84 -3.17
CA VAL A 282 2.76 -2.39 -4.51
C VAL A 282 3.81 -1.95 -5.51
N TYR A 283 4.26 -0.70 -5.41
CA TYR A 283 5.17 -0.08 -6.37
C TYR A 283 6.60 -0.02 -5.82
N ASP A 284 7.54 -0.60 -6.57
CA ASP A 284 8.98 -0.61 -6.27
C ASP A 284 9.73 0.20 -7.33
N GLU A 285 9.99 1.50 -7.07
CA GLU A 285 10.66 2.35 -8.04
C GLU A 285 12.07 1.81 -8.35
N GLY A 286 12.31 1.48 -9.62
CA GLY A 286 13.58 0.87 -10.04
C GLY A 286 13.82 -0.55 -9.50
N SER A 287 12.79 -1.22 -8.96
CA SER A 287 12.91 -2.53 -8.30
C SER A 287 13.93 -2.51 -7.14
N ARG A 288 13.97 -1.43 -6.34
CA ARG A 288 14.94 -1.23 -5.25
C ARG A 288 14.91 -2.38 -4.25
N MET A 289 13.74 -2.71 -3.71
CA MET A 289 13.63 -3.76 -2.69
C MET A 289 13.92 -5.14 -3.27
N LEU A 290 13.38 -5.42 -4.46
CA LEU A 290 13.64 -6.69 -5.14
C LEU A 290 15.13 -6.89 -5.44
N ARG A 291 15.80 -5.89 -6.06
CA ARG A 291 17.22 -6.00 -6.41
C ARG A 291 18.09 -6.04 -5.16
N GLY A 292 17.79 -5.22 -4.15
CA GLY A 292 18.51 -5.24 -2.87
C GLY A 292 18.38 -6.57 -2.15
N PHE A 293 17.19 -7.19 -2.14
CA PHE A 293 16.99 -8.53 -1.61
C PHE A 293 17.86 -9.55 -2.36
N LEU A 294 17.78 -9.58 -3.70
CA LEU A 294 18.57 -10.52 -4.50
C LEU A 294 20.07 -10.34 -4.27
N SER A 295 20.59 -9.11 -4.31
CA SER A 295 22.02 -8.84 -4.14
C SER A 295 22.54 -9.19 -2.75
N GLY A 296 21.73 -9.02 -1.70
CA GLY A 296 22.13 -9.29 -0.32
C GLY A 296 21.87 -10.73 0.14
N LEU A 297 20.97 -11.47 -0.52
CA LEU A 297 20.49 -12.76 -0.03
C LEU A 297 21.62 -13.78 0.17
N ARG A 298 22.55 -13.90 -0.79
CA ARG A 298 23.61 -14.91 -0.74
C ARG A 298 24.48 -14.80 0.52
N GLU A 299 24.82 -13.58 0.93
CA GLU A 299 25.70 -13.33 2.09
C GLU A 299 25.03 -13.67 3.43
N HIS A 300 23.69 -13.62 3.47
CA HIS A 300 22.88 -13.86 4.65
C HIS A 300 22.32 -15.29 4.70
N LEU A 301 22.54 -16.12 3.68
CA LEU A 301 22.15 -17.53 3.73
C LEU A 301 23.15 -18.34 4.54
N ALA A 302 22.64 -19.10 5.51
CA ALA A 302 23.41 -20.15 6.15
C ALA A 302 23.74 -21.28 5.15
N PRO A 303 24.72 -22.16 5.42
CA PRO A 303 24.97 -23.34 4.58
C PRO A 303 23.69 -24.16 4.37
N ASN A 304 23.38 -24.47 3.11
CA ASN A 304 22.14 -25.15 2.68
C ASN A 304 20.83 -24.38 2.95
N GLY A 305 20.92 -23.08 3.27
CA GLY A 305 19.76 -22.23 3.48
C GLY A 305 18.99 -21.91 2.19
N GLU A 306 17.74 -21.48 2.35
CA GLU A 306 16.86 -21.07 1.26
C GLU A 306 16.31 -19.65 1.47
N GLY A 307 16.32 -18.85 0.41
CA GLY A 307 15.59 -17.58 0.32
C GLY A 307 14.27 -17.77 -0.41
N TRP A 308 13.17 -17.34 0.19
CA TRP A 308 11.85 -17.34 -0.42
C TRP A 308 11.50 -15.93 -0.88
N LEU A 309 11.49 -15.74 -2.19
CA LEU A 309 11.04 -14.51 -2.82
C LEU A 309 9.59 -14.70 -3.31
N ILE A 310 8.68 -13.88 -2.82
CA ILE A 310 7.28 -13.91 -3.28
C ILE A 310 7.05 -12.78 -4.27
N LEU A 311 6.59 -13.11 -5.47
CA LEU A 311 6.50 -12.13 -6.55
C LEU A 311 5.38 -12.45 -7.53
N SER A 312 4.64 -11.41 -7.90
CA SER A 312 3.63 -11.49 -8.97
C SER A 312 4.27 -11.22 -10.33
N ASP A 313 3.87 -11.99 -11.34
CA ASP A 313 4.29 -11.81 -12.74
C ASP A 313 3.55 -10.66 -13.44
N LEU A 314 2.73 -9.89 -12.72
CA LEU A 314 1.99 -8.75 -13.26
C LEU A 314 2.91 -7.75 -14.00
N ALA A 315 4.12 -7.51 -13.49
CA ALA A 315 5.09 -6.64 -14.15
C ALA A 315 5.49 -7.14 -15.55
N GLU A 316 5.48 -8.46 -15.77
CA GLU A 316 5.79 -9.10 -17.05
C GLU A 316 4.63 -8.89 -18.03
N HIS A 317 3.39 -9.13 -17.59
CA HIS A 317 2.20 -8.89 -18.41
C HIS A 317 2.00 -7.41 -18.76
N LEU A 318 2.48 -6.50 -17.91
CA LEU A 318 2.46 -5.06 -18.16
C LEU A 318 3.66 -4.57 -18.99
N GLY A 319 4.63 -5.42 -19.30
CA GLY A 319 5.85 -5.04 -20.03
C GLY A 319 6.77 -4.09 -19.26
N LEU A 320 6.70 -4.10 -17.92
CA LEU A 320 7.51 -3.26 -17.03
C LEU A 320 8.84 -3.92 -16.65
N ARG A 321 8.88 -5.26 -16.70
CA ARG A 321 10.06 -6.08 -16.45
C ARG A 321 9.81 -7.46 -17.02
N THR A 322 10.77 -8.02 -17.72
CA THR A 322 10.72 -9.36 -18.31
C THR A 322 11.10 -10.45 -17.30
N ARG A 323 10.72 -11.70 -17.60
CA ARG A 323 11.18 -12.88 -16.86
C ARG A 323 12.71 -13.02 -16.94
N ASP A 324 13.28 -12.78 -18.11
CA ASP A 324 14.72 -12.93 -18.36
C ASP A 324 15.53 -11.93 -17.53
N GLU A 325 15.05 -10.69 -17.35
CA GLU A 325 15.69 -9.73 -16.44
C GLU A 325 15.71 -10.24 -14.99
N LEU A 326 14.61 -10.82 -14.50
CA LEU A 326 14.57 -11.40 -13.15
C LEU A 326 15.55 -12.57 -13.02
N ILE A 327 15.58 -13.48 -14.00
CA ILE A 327 16.50 -14.62 -13.99
C ILE A 327 17.95 -14.15 -14.05
N CYS A 328 18.25 -13.12 -14.84
CA CYS A 328 19.57 -12.50 -14.90
C CYS A 328 19.98 -11.97 -13.52
N TRP A 329 19.13 -11.19 -12.84
CA TRP A 329 19.44 -10.66 -11.50
C TRP A 329 19.66 -11.77 -10.46
N ILE A 330 18.90 -12.86 -10.53
CA ILE A 330 19.11 -14.03 -9.66
C ILE A 330 20.50 -14.63 -9.91
N SER A 331 20.86 -14.84 -11.19
CA SER A 331 22.17 -15.39 -11.55
C SER A 331 23.33 -14.47 -11.17
N GLU A 332 23.21 -13.17 -11.43
CA GLU A 332 24.22 -12.14 -11.09
C GLU A 332 24.46 -12.06 -9.57
N ALA A 333 23.43 -12.30 -8.76
CA ALA A 333 23.54 -12.40 -7.32
C ALA A 333 24.23 -13.70 -6.82
N GLY A 334 24.63 -14.60 -7.74
CA GLY A 334 25.19 -15.89 -7.39
C GLY A 334 24.18 -16.81 -6.71
N LEU A 335 22.91 -16.71 -7.12
CA LEU A 335 21.81 -17.55 -6.64
C LEU A 335 21.35 -18.48 -7.76
N LYS A 336 20.72 -19.59 -7.37
CA LYS A 336 20.03 -20.51 -8.27
C LYS A 336 18.61 -20.79 -7.80
N LEU A 337 17.73 -21.10 -8.74
CA LEU A 337 16.38 -21.55 -8.46
C LEU A 337 16.42 -23.02 -7.98
N VAL A 338 15.93 -23.26 -6.78
CA VAL A 338 15.69 -24.61 -6.25
C VAL A 338 14.34 -25.13 -6.72
N ASP A 339 13.30 -24.29 -6.62
CA ASP A 339 11.92 -24.67 -6.89
C ASP A 339 11.00 -23.42 -6.97
N ARG A 340 9.80 -23.56 -7.55
CA ARG A 340 8.82 -22.48 -7.67
C ARG A 340 7.40 -22.99 -7.43
N HIS A 341 6.68 -22.33 -6.53
CA HIS A 341 5.27 -22.62 -6.25
C HIS A 341 4.38 -21.46 -6.70
N ASP A 342 3.35 -21.77 -7.49
CA ASP A 342 2.49 -20.77 -8.12
C ASP A 342 1.08 -20.80 -7.52
N ILE A 343 0.44 -19.63 -7.44
CA ILE A 343 -0.96 -19.48 -7.07
C ILE A 343 -1.64 -18.41 -7.91
N LYS A 344 -2.88 -18.68 -8.33
CA LYS A 344 -3.70 -17.70 -9.04
C LYS A 344 -4.42 -16.77 -8.06
N PRO A 345 -4.54 -15.47 -8.37
CA PRO A 345 -5.30 -14.52 -7.55
C PRO A 345 -6.79 -14.89 -7.53
N ARG A 346 -7.41 -14.71 -6.37
CA ARG A 346 -8.84 -14.97 -6.10
C ARG A 346 -9.63 -13.66 -5.91
N HIS A 347 -8.99 -12.51 -6.12
CA HIS A 347 -9.58 -11.21 -5.83
C HIS A 347 -10.38 -10.62 -6.99
N GLY A 348 -11.39 -9.80 -6.67
CA GLY A 348 -12.32 -9.23 -7.67
C GLY A 348 -11.68 -8.39 -8.78
N LYS A 349 -10.47 -7.81 -8.56
CA LYS A 349 -9.76 -7.08 -9.63
C LYS A 349 -9.28 -7.97 -10.78
N ALA A 350 -9.08 -9.27 -10.54
CA ALA A 350 -8.67 -10.20 -11.58
C ALA A 350 -9.85 -10.53 -12.53
N THR A 351 -11.08 -10.36 -12.05
CA THR A 351 -12.31 -10.65 -12.79
C THR A 351 -13.06 -9.38 -13.25
N ASP A 352 -12.54 -8.19 -12.96
CA ASP A 352 -13.18 -6.92 -13.35
C ASP A 352 -12.83 -6.56 -14.80
N GLU A 353 -13.74 -6.87 -15.73
CA GLU A 353 -13.59 -6.55 -17.17
C GLU A 353 -13.57 -5.04 -17.46
N THR A 354 -13.98 -4.19 -16.51
CA THR A 354 -13.95 -2.73 -16.65
C THR A 354 -12.60 -2.12 -16.26
N ASP A 355 -11.70 -2.90 -15.62
CA ASP A 355 -10.35 -2.47 -15.31
C ASP A 355 -9.53 -2.33 -16.62
N PRO A 356 -8.92 -1.16 -16.90
CA PRO A 356 -8.06 -0.99 -18.08
C PRO A 356 -6.88 -1.98 -18.16
N LEU A 357 -6.52 -2.62 -17.04
CA LEU A 357 -5.47 -3.62 -16.92
C LEU A 357 -6.01 -5.05 -16.80
N HIS A 358 -7.31 -5.28 -17.03
CA HIS A 358 -7.96 -6.58 -16.88
C HIS A 358 -7.20 -7.70 -17.59
N ALA A 359 -6.81 -7.49 -18.85
CA ALA A 359 -6.12 -8.51 -19.65
C ALA A 359 -4.80 -9.00 -19.01
N ALA A 360 -4.09 -8.12 -18.29
CA ALA A 360 -2.90 -8.47 -17.54
C ALA A 360 -3.25 -9.10 -16.18
N ARG A 361 -4.21 -8.53 -15.45
CA ARG A 361 -4.66 -9.06 -14.13
C ARG A 361 -5.30 -10.44 -14.21
N ALA A 362 -5.99 -10.76 -15.30
CA ALA A 362 -6.61 -12.07 -15.52
C ALA A 362 -5.56 -13.17 -15.74
N LYS A 363 -4.36 -12.80 -16.20
CA LYS A 363 -3.22 -13.71 -16.41
C LYS A 363 -2.26 -13.74 -15.23
N GLU A 364 -2.40 -12.81 -14.28
CA GLU A 364 -1.53 -12.65 -13.12
C GLU A 364 -1.40 -13.96 -12.34
N VAL A 365 -0.17 -14.34 -12.02
CA VAL A 365 0.20 -15.43 -11.11
C VAL A 365 1.14 -14.87 -10.05
N THR A 366 0.88 -15.22 -8.79
CA THR A 366 1.81 -14.98 -7.70
C THR A 366 2.64 -16.23 -7.47
N SER A 367 3.96 -16.10 -7.39
CA SER A 367 4.88 -17.21 -7.21
C SER A 367 5.72 -17.03 -5.96
N LEU A 368 5.97 -18.11 -5.23
CA LEU A 368 7.05 -18.23 -4.25
C LEU A 368 8.22 -18.93 -4.93
N TRP A 369 9.32 -18.20 -5.07
CA TRP A 369 10.58 -18.66 -5.65
C TRP A 369 11.52 -19.08 -4.53
N ARG A 370 11.96 -20.34 -4.56
CA ARG A 370 12.92 -20.88 -3.60
C ARG A 370 14.32 -20.76 -4.18
N LEU A 371 15.13 -19.89 -3.62
CA LEU A 371 16.46 -19.55 -4.08
C LEU A 371 17.50 -20.10 -3.10
N ALA A 372 18.64 -20.55 -3.62
CA ALA A 372 19.80 -20.94 -2.81
C ALA A 372 21.08 -20.36 -3.43
N ALA A 373 22.17 -20.35 -2.67
CA ALA A 373 23.48 -20.02 -3.24
C ALA A 373 23.82 -20.99 -4.38
N ALA A 374 24.34 -20.44 -5.49
CA ALA A 374 24.66 -21.18 -6.71
C ALA A 374 25.74 -22.24 -6.48
#